data_AF-W1XYS4-F1
#
_entry.id   AF-W1XYS4-F1
#
_cell.length_a   1.000
_cell.length_b   1.000
_cell.length_c   1.000
_cell.angle_alpha   90.00
_cell.angle_beta   90.00
_cell.angle_gamma   90.00
#
_symmetry.space_group_name_H-M   'P 1'
#
loop_
_entity.id
_entity.type
_entity.pdbx_description
1 polymer ?
#
loop_
_entity_poly.entity_id
_entity_poly.type
_entity_poly.pdbx_seq_one_letter_code
_entity_poly.pdbx_strand_id
1 'polypeptide(L)'
;IFFPEKISVIGNGMVVNPKSLVKELSYLHEEGVTTDNLRISDRAHVILPYHIELDRLQEEAKGDNKIGTTIKGIGPAYMDKAARVGIRIADLLDKEIFRERLERNLAEKNRQFVKLYDSEPISIDDIFEE
;
A
#
# COMPACT_ATOMS: atom_id res chain seq x y z
N ILE A 1 8.98 -15.09 -12.87
CA ILE A 1 8.12 -14.36 -13.81
C ILE A 1 8.45 -14.68 -15.28
N PHE A 2 9.68 -14.49 -15.77
CA PHE A 2 10.09 -14.74 -17.17
C PHE A 2 10.05 -16.20 -17.68
N PHE A 3 9.76 -17.17 -16.81
CA PHE A 3 9.63 -18.58 -17.18
C PHE A 3 8.15 -18.98 -17.05
N PRO A 4 7.41 -19.14 -18.16
CA PRO A 4 5.96 -19.36 -18.13
C PRO A 4 5.53 -20.60 -17.33
N GLU A 5 6.36 -21.64 -17.30
CA GLU A 5 6.11 -22.89 -16.57
C GLU A 5 6.37 -22.80 -15.06
N LYS A 6 6.97 -21.70 -14.59
CA LYS A 6 7.28 -21.49 -13.16
C LYS A 6 6.29 -20.55 -12.52
N ILE A 7 5.56 -21.05 -11.52
CA ILE A 7 4.65 -20.23 -10.72
C ILE A 7 5.43 -19.19 -9.91
N SER A 8 5.04 -17.92 -10.02
CA SER A 8 5.59 -16.81 -9.25
C SER A 8 4.56 -16.39 -8.18
N VAL A 9 4.98 -16.24 -6.93
CA VAL A 9 4.05 -16.02 -5.80
C VAL A 9 4.41 -14.76 -5.02
N ILE A 10 3.44 -13.85 -4.88
CA ILE A 10 3.44 -12.77 -3.88
C ILE A 10 2.74 -13.30 -2.62
N GLY A 11 3.53 -13.62 -1.60
CA GLY A 11 3.04 -14.25 -0.37
C GLY A 11 2.34 -13.27 0.59
N ASN A 12 1.62 -13.82 1.59
CA ASN A 12 0.91 -13.05 2.62
C ASN A 12 1.82 -12.22 3.55
N GLY A 13 3.12 -12.49 3.51
CA GLY A 13 4.14 -11.71 4.23
C GLY A 13 4.27 -10.29 3.69
N MET A 14 3.94 -10.06 2.42
CA MET A 14 4.24 -8.81 1.71
C MET A 14 3.24 -7.69 2.01
N VAL A 15 3.72 -6.47 1.82
CA VAL A 15 2.94 -5.25 1.63
C VAL A 15 3.04 -4.86 0.15
N VAL A 16 1.90 -4.71 -0.52
CA VAL A 16 1.79 -4.60 -1.97
C VAL A 16 1.17 -3.26 -2.31
N ASN A 17 1.83 -2.45 -3.13
CA ASN A 17 1.25 -1.25 -3.71
C ASN A 17 0.54 -1.63 -5.02
N PRO A 18 -0.79 -1.56 -5.12
CA PRO A 18 -1.53 -1.98 -6.31
C PRO A 18 -1.15 -1.17 -7.55
N LYS A 19 -0.98 0.15 -7.42
CA LYS A 19 -0.58 1.04 -8.53
C LYS A 19 0.78 0.66 -9.11
N SER A 20 1.75 0.37 -8.24
CA SER A 20 3.09 -0.05 -8.67
C SER A 20 3.05 -1.44 -9.30
N LEU A 21 2.29 -2.37 -8.73
CA LEU A 21 2.11 -3.70 -9.29
C LEU A 21 1.48 -3.65 -10.68
N VAL A 22 0.41 -2.89 -10.88
CA VAL A 22 -0.24 -2.73 -12.19
C VAL A 22 0.75 -2.14 -13.20
N LYS A 23 1.52 -1.12 -12.82
CA LYS A 23 2.56 -0.55 -13.69
C LYS A 23 3.63 -1.57 -14.09
N GLU A 24 4.11 -2.37 -13.15
CA GLU A 24 5.08 -3.43 -13.43
C GLU A 24 4.50 -4.52 -14.35
N LEU A 25 3.24 -4.91 -14.16
CA LEU A 25 2.57 -5.87 -15.02
C LEU A 25 2.40 -5.32 -16.44
N SER A 26 1.96 -4.07 -16.59
CA SER A 26 1.83 -3.43 -17.90
C SER A 26 3.17 -3.37 -18.63
N TYR A 27 4.25 -2.99 -17.94
CA TYR A 27 5.60 -2.97 -18.52
C TYR A 27 6.02 -4.36 -19.01
N LEU A 28 5.77 -5.42 -18.23
CA LEU A 28 6.09 -6.79 -18.65
C LEU A 28 5.27 -7.19 -19.89
N HIS A 29 3.99 -6.83 -19.95
CA HIS A 29 3.13 -7.14 -21.09
C HIS A 29 3.56 -6.39 -22.36
N GLU A 30 3.99 -5.14 -22.24
CA GLU A 30 4.56 -4.34 -23.34
C GLU A 30 5.82 -4.99 -23.92
N GLU A 31 6.65 -5.60 -23.07
CA GLU A 31 7.84 -6.36 -23.47
C GLU A 31 7.55 -7.81 -23.89
N GLY A 32 6.27 -8.19 -24.04
CA GLY A 32 5.85 -9.51 -24.52
C GLY A 32 5.97 -10.64 -23.48
N VAL A 33 6.11 -10.31 -22.20
CA VAL A 33 6.19 -11.28 -21.10
C VAL A 33 4.80 -11.52 -20.51
N THR A 34 4.28 -12.76 -20.57
CA THR A 34 3.00 -13.10 -19.93
C THR A 34 3.14 -13.24 -18.41
N THR A 35 2.05 -12.97 -17.68
CA THR A 35 2.04 -13.03 -16.21
C THR A 35 0.98 -14.00 -15.67
N ASP A 36 0.50 -14.93 -16.50
CA ASP A 36 -0.51 -15.93 -16.14
C ASP A 36 -0.02 -16.90 -15.05
N ASN A 37 1.29 -16.95 -14.83
CA ASN A 37 1.97 -17.71 -13.79
C ASN A 37 2.06 -16.96 -12.44
N LEU A 38 1.60 -15.70 -12.36
CA LEU A 38 1.62 -14.91 -11.13
C LEU A 38 0.44 -15.27 -10.21
N ARG A 39 0.72 -15.46 -8.92
CA ARG A 39 -0.29 -15.65 -7.87
C ARG A 39 -0.05 -14.64 -6.76
N ILE A 40 -1.11 -13.99 -6.31
CA ILE A 40 -1.06 -12.99 -5.25
C ILE A 40 -1.90 -13.49 -4.09
N SER A 41 -1.33 -13.51 -2.90
CA SER A 41 -2.08 -13.89 -1.70
C SER A 41 -3.15 -12.85 -1.40
N ASP A 42 -4.37 -13.35 -1.22
CA ASP A 42 -5.52 -12.62 -0.67
C ASP A 42 -5.25 -11.96 0.70
N ARG A 43 -4.27 -12.48 1.46
CA ARG A 43 -3.85 -12.00 2.78
C ARG A 43 -2.66 -11.04 2.76
N ALA A 44 -2.07 -10.77 1.59
CA ALA A 44 -1.07 -9.70 1.47
C ALA A 44 -1.70 -8.36 1.82
N HIS A 45 -0.94 -7.48 2.47
CA HIS A 45 -1.43 -6.17 2.89
C HIS A 45 -1.26 -5.14 1.77
N VAL A 46 -2.10 -4.12 1.75
CA VAL A 46 -2.14 -3.10 0.71
C VAL A 46 -1.45 -1.84 1.20
N ILE A 47 -0.50 -1.35 0.40
CA ILE A 47 0.04 0.00 0.54
C ILE A 47 -0.91 0.95 -0.17
N LEU A 48 -1.26 2.03 0.52
CA LEU A 48 -2.21 3.07 0.10
C LEU A 48 -1.53 4.43 0.19
N PRO A 49 -2.03 5.49 -0.47
CA PRO A 49 -1.38 6.80 -0.49
C PRO A 49 -1.05 7.36 0.90
N TYR A 50 -1.94 7.18 1.89
CA TYR A 50 -1.69 7.63 3.26
C TYR A 50 -0.49 6.94 3.93
N HIS A 51 -0.12 5.73 3.50
CA HIS A 51 1.08 5.06 4.02
C HIS A 51 2.35 5.74 3.52
N ILE A 52 2.36 6.17 2.26
CA ILE A 52 3.49 6.87 1.64
C ILE A 52 3.68 8.23 2.32
N GLU A 53 2.57 8.95 2.52
CA GLU A 53 2.60 10.25 3.21
C GLU A 53 3.05 10.11 4.67
N LEU A 54 2.55 9.09 5.40
CA LEU A 54 3.00 8.85 6.77
C LEU A 54 4.50 8.50 6.84
N ASP A 55 5.03 7.74 5.87
CA ASP A 55 6.46 7.40 5.77
C ASP A 55 7.30 8.69 5.60
N ARG A 56 6.88 9.57 4.69
CA ARG A 56 7.51 10.88 4.45
C ARG A 56 7.51 11.74 5.72
N LEU A 57 6.34 11.92 6.33
CA LEU A 57 6.20 12.75 7.55
C LEU A 57 7.00 12.20 8.72
N GLN A 58 7.06 10.87 8.89
CA GLN A 58 7.86 10.25 9.95
C GLN A 58 9.36 10.41 9.75
N GLU A 59 9.84 10.36 8.51
CA GLU A 59 11.24 10.62 8.20
C GLU A 59 11.61 12.09 8.42
N GLU A 60 10.75 13.01 8.01
CA GLU A 60 10.94 14.45 8.24
C GLU A 60 10.95 14.79 9.73
N ALA A 61 10.00 14.25 10.50
CA ALA A 61 9.90 14.48 11.94
C ALA A 61 11.12 13.96 12.73
N LYS A 62 11.86 12.98 12.19
CA LYS A 62 13.09 12.47 12.83
C LYS A 62 14.32 13.35 12.57
N GLY A 63 14.28 14.27 11.60
CA GLY A 63 15.38 15.16 11.26
C GLY A 63 16.68 14.39 11.00
N ASP A 64 17.73 14.71 11.76
CA ASP A 64 19.05 14.07 11.65
C ASP A 64 19.03 12.57 12.03
N ASN A 65 18.00 12.11 12.74
CA ASN A 65 17.83 10.71 13.14
C ASN A 65 16.94 9.91 12.17
N LYS A 66 16.73 10.42 10.95
CA LYS A 66 15.98 9.70 9.91
C LYS A 66 16.62 8.35 9.60
N ILE A 67 15.80 7.38 9.21
CA ILE A 67 16.28 6.04 8.89
C ILE A 67 16.89 6.00 7.48
N GLY A 68 16.41 6.86 6.58
CA GLY A 68 16.67 6.80 5.15
C GLY A 68 15.73 5.81 4.45
N THR A 69 14.42 5.90 4.71
CA THR A 69 13.45 5.00 4.08
C THR A 69 13.34 5.24 2.57
N THR A 70 12.76 4.28 1.86
CA THR A 70 12.48 4.42 0.42
C THR A 70 11.30 5.34 0.12
N ILE A 71 10.59 5.84 1.14
CA ILE A 71 9.36 6.64 1.04
C ILE A 71 8.34 5.93 0.13
N LYS A 72 8.18 4.63 0.36
CA LYS A 72 7.23 3.76 -0.36
C LYS A 72 6.09 3.29 0.54
N GLY A 73 6.01 3.76 1.79
CA GLY A 73 4.96 3.38 2.72
C GLY A 73 5.13 1.97 3.32
N ILE A 74 6.33 1.37 3.21
CA ILE A 74 6.59 0.00 3.66
C ILE A 74 6.43 -0.12 5.18
N GLY A 75 7.11 0.76 5.93
CA GLY A 75 7.04 0.80 7.38
C GLY A 75 5.60 0.99 7.88
N PRO A 76 4.92 2.07 7.44
CA PRO A 76 3.50 2.30 7.74
C PRO A 76 2.56 1.13 7.45
N ALA A 77 2.68 0.47 6.30
CA ALA A 77 1.83 -0.68 5.98
C ALA A 77 2.07 -1.87 6.92
N TYR A 78 3.32 -2.11 7.33
CA TYR A 78 3.63 -3.12 8.34
C TYR A 78 3.16 -2.73 9.75
N MET A 79 3.15 -1.43 10.09
CA MET A 79 2.56 -0.96 11.36
C MET A 79 1.06 -1.22 11.40
N ASP A 80 0.33 -0.91 10.32
CA ASP A 80 -1.11 -1.17 10.23
C ASP A 80 -1.42 -2.69 10.29
N LYS A 81 -0.57 -3.52 9.69
CA LYS A 81 -0.61 -4.99 9.82
C LYS A 81 -0.45 -5.43 11.27
N ALA A 82 0.55 -4.92 11.98
CA ALA A 82 0.79 -5.24 13.38
C ALA A 82 -0.34 -4.74 14.30
N ALA A 83 -0.91 -3.58 14.00
CA ALA A 83 -2.04 -3.00 14.71
C ALA A 83 -3.37 -3.73 14.43
N ARG A 84 -3.41 -4.61 13.42
CA ARG A 84 -4.60 -5.36 12.96
C ARG A 84 -5.67 -4.46 12.31
N VAL A 85 -5.26 -3.33 11.77
CA VAL A 85 -6.13 -2.38 11.05
C VAL A 85 -5.86 -2.33 9.55
N GLY A 86 -4.77 -2.96 9.10
CA GLY A 86 -4.38 -2.96 7.69
C GLY A 86 -5.41 -3.58 6.75
N ILE A 87 -5.52 -2.98 5.56
CA ILE A 87 -6.35 -3.47 4.46
C ILE A 87 -5.55 -4.51 3.69
N ARG A 88 -6.18 -5.64 3.35
CA ARG A 88 -5.55 -6.74 2.58
C ARG A 88 -6.11 -6.80 1.17
N ILE A 89 -5.45 -7.57 0.30
CA ILE A 89 -5.89 -7.78 -1.09
C ILE A 89 -7.33 -8.29 -1.15
N ALA A 90 -7.71 -9.23 -0.28
CA ALA A 90 -9.10 -9.71 -0.19
C ALA A 90 -10.11 -8.59 0.09
N ASP A 91 -9.71 -7.64 0.95
CA ASP A 91 -10.56 -6.53 1.36
C ASP A 91 -10.64 -5.45 0.28
N LEU A 92 -9.56 -5.27 -0.51
CA LEU A 92 -9.50 -4.35 -1.66
C LEU A 92 -10.39 -4.78 -2.82
N LEU A 93 -10.57 -6.10 -3.01
CA LEU A 93 -11.39 -6.66 -4.09
C LEU A 93 -12.90 -6.54 -3.81
N ASP A 94 -13.29 -6.18 -2.59
CA ASP A 94 -14.67 -5.91 -2.21
C ASP A 94 -14.85 -4.41 -1.99
N LYS A 95 -15.62 -3.77 -2.88
CA LYS A 95 -15.77 -2.30 -2.92
C LYS A 95 -16.38 -1.74 -1.63
N GLU A 96 -17.30 -2.45 -1.02
CA GLU A 96 -18.03 -2.01 0.18
C GLU A 96 -17.14 -2.14 1.41
N ILE A 97 -16.48 -3.30 1.57
CA ILE A 97 -15.53 -3.54 2.66
C ILE A 97 -14.32 -2.61 2.54
N PHE A 98 -13.81 -2.40 1.33
CA PHE A 98 -12.69 -1.50 1.09
C PHE A 98 -13.03 -0.08 1.54
N ARG A 99 -14.19 0.45 1.12
CA ARG A 99 -14.63 1.79 1.49
C ARG A 99 -14.76 1.93 3.01
N GLU A 100 -15.47 1.02 3.66
CA GLU A 100 -15.68 1.07 5.12
C GLU A 100 -14.35 1.11 5.89
N ARG A 101 -13.41 0.24 5.51
CA ARG A 101 -12.10 0.18 6.17
C ARG A 101 -11.23 1.38 5.86
N LEU A 102 -11.30 1.88 4.63
CA LEU A 102 -10.58 3.08 4.22
C LEU A 102 -11.06 4.29 5.01
N GLU A 103 -12.38 4.49 5.14
CA GLU A 103 -12.98 5.56 5.95
C GLU A 103 -12.47 5.53 7.39
N ARG A 104 -12.53 4.35 8.02
CA ARG A 104 -12.08 4.17 9.40
C ARG A 104 -10.60 4.48 9.58
N ASN A 105 -9.74 3.92 8.71
CA ASN A 105 -8.31 4.09 8.82
C ASN A 105 -7.91 5.54 8.53
N LEU A 106 -8.48 6.13 7.48
CA LEU A 106 -8.16 7.49 7.05
C LEU A 106 -8.59 8.54 8.07
N ALA A 107 -9.70 8.33 8.78
CA ALA A 107 -10.10 9.22 9.88
C ALA A 107 -9.03 9.30 10.98
N GLU A 108 -8.41 8.17 11.33
CA GLU A 108 -7.31 8.14 12.31
C GLU A 108 -6.03 8.76 11.74
N LYS A 109 -5.65 8.40 10.50
CA LYS A 109 -4.43 8.92 9.87
C LYS A 109 -4.51 10.43 9.61
N ASN A 110 -5.64 10.95 9.14
CA ASN A 110 -5.83 12.40 8.95
C ASN A 110 -5.76 13.16 10.28
N ARG A 111 -6.24 12.56 11.38
CA ARG A 111 -6.06 13.16 12.70
C ARG A 111 -4.57 13.25 13.07
N GLN A 112 -3.79 12.21 12.76
CA GLN A 112 -2.34 12.22 12.97
C GLN A 112 -1.66 13.27 12.07
N PHE A 113 -1.97 13.30 10.78
CA PHE A 113 -1.42 14.28 9.83
C PHE A 113 -1.63 15.72 10.31
N VAL A 114 -2.86 16.08 10.65
CA VAL A 114 -3.21 17.44 11.05
C VAL A 114 -2.70 17.80 12.44
N LYS A 115 -2.75 16.88 13.42
CA LYS A 115 -2.48 17.21 14.83
C LYS A 115 -1.05 16.93 15.29
N LEU A 116 -0.34 16.01 14.64
CA LEU A 116 1.01 15.63 15.02
C LEU A 116 2.06 16.15 14.04
N TYR A 117 1.70 16.26 12.76
CA TYR A 117 2.66 16.58 11.70
C TYR A 117 2.37 17.91 10.99
N ASP A 118 1.33 18.65 11.40
CA ASP A 118 0.88 19.89 10.77
C ASP A 118 0.74 19.77 9.23
N SER A 119 0.36 18.57 8.75
CA SER A 119 0.16 18.25 7.33
C SER A 119 -1.33 18.26 6.95
N GLU A 120 -1.60 18.39 5.67
CA GLU A 120 -2.97 18.40 5.14
C GLU A 120 -3.61 17.00 5.22
N PRO A 121 -4.93 16.92 5.48
CA PRO A 121 -5.65 15.65 5.41
C PRO A 121 -5.75 15.18 3.96
N ILE A 122 -5.75 13.86 3.76
CA ILE A 122 -5.99 13.26 2.44
C ILE A 122 -7.49 12.99 2.29
N SER A 123 -8.04 13.27 1.10
CA SER A 123 -9.43 12.94 0.79
C SER A 123 -9.61 11.44 0.63
N ILE A 124 -10.76 10.92 1.06
CA ILE A 124 -11.10 9.52 0.80
C ILE A 124 -11.27 9.25 -0.70
N ASP A 125 -11.93 10.17 -1.41
CA ASP A 125 -12.26 9.97 -2.81
C ASP A 125 -10.99 9.91 -3.67
N ASP A 126 -9.94 10.67 -3.30
CA ASP A 126 -8.62 10.62 -3.96
C ASP A 126 -7.97 9.22 -3.91
N ILE A 127 -8.28 8.43 -2.89
CA ILE A 127 -7.76 7.06 -2.74
C ILE A 127 -8.74 6.04 -3.31
N PHE A 128 -10.04 6.28 -3.18
CA PHE A 128 -11.07 5.30 -3.54
C PHE A 128 -11.35 5.26 -5.05
N GLU A 129 -11.16 6.39 -5.75
CA GLU A 129 -11.39 6.50 -7.20
C GLU A 129 -10.14 6.28 -8.05
N GLU A 130 -8.97 6.13 -7.42
CA GLU A 130 -7.68 5.85 -8.07
C GLU A 130 -7.60 4.43 -8.69
#